data_AF-A0A2T2WCQ8-F1
#
_entry.id   AF-A0A2T2WCQ8-F1
#
_cell.length_a   1.000
_cell.length_b   1.000
_cell.length_c   1.000
_cell.angle_alpha   90.00
_cell.angle_beta   90.00
_cell.angle_gamma   90.00
#
_symmetry.space_group_name_H-M   'P 1'
#
loop_
_entity.id
_entity.type
_entity.pdbx_description
1 polymer ?
#
loop_
_entity_poly.entity_id
_entity_poly.type
_entity_poly.pdbx_seq_one_letter_code
_entity_poly.pdbx_strand_id
1 'polypeptide(L)'
;MATDPDFRMPTLRDVWRQLFRPRIQASPPMSDPPRRLMSTAPAASSGDVNWAEIQRVVRTWPSGMAITSDHLAMTFGLNRGKAWRLLLRLEQAGLVYATTEVTSTGQVRKRRWVR
;
A
#
# COMPACT_ATOMS: atom_id res chain seq x y z
N MET A 1 19.08 -7.36 -42.64
CA MET A 1 18.11 -7.60 -41.55
C MET A 1 18.89 -7.64 -40.25
N ALA A 2 18.93 -6.53 -39.52
CA ALA A 2 19.54 -6.49 -38.20
C ALA A 2 18.40 -6.58 -37.18
N THR A 3 18.32 -7.72 -36.49
CA THR A 3 17.41 -7.94 -35.37
C THR A 3 17.98 -7.18 -34.18
N ASP A 4 17.33 -6.08 -33.80
CA ASP A 4 17.69 -5.30 -32.62
C ASP A 4 17.48 -6.18 -31.36
N PRO A 5 18.53 -6.46 -30.56
CA PRO A 5 18.44 -7.35 -29.41
C PRO A 5 18.03 -6.60 -28.13
N ASP A 6 17.23 -7.29 -27.29
CA ASP A 6 17.05 -7.01 -25.86
C ASP A 6 16.13 -5.83 -25.47
N PHE A 7 14.84 -5.92 -25.83
CA PHE A 7 13.78 -5.19 -25.11
C PHE A 7 13.51 -5.88 -23.76
N ARG A 8 14.47 -5.75 -22.82
CA ARG A 8 14.28 -6.15 -21.42
C ARG A 8 13.22 -5.24 -20.80
N MET A 9 11.96 -5.69 -20.80
CA MET A 9 10.92 -4.97 -20.06
C MET A 9 11.35 -4.87 -18.59
N PRO A 10 11.43 -3.66 -18.02
CA PRO A 10 11.78 -3.52 -16.62
C PRO A 10 10.77 -4.31 -15.79
N THR A 11 11.28 -5.20 -14.93
CA THR A 11 10.43 -5.92 -14.00
C THR A 11 9.60 -4.91 -13.21
N LEU A 12 8.32 -5.23 -12.95
CA LEU A 12 7.39 -4.32 -12.25
C LEU A 12 8.08 -3.70 -11.02
N ARG A 13 8.84 -4.51 -10.28
CA ARG A 13 9.66 -4.15 -9.11
C ARG A 13 10.66 -2.99 -9.34
N ASP A 14 11.27 -2.89 -10.52
CA ASP A 14 12.27 -1.86 -10.86
C ASP A 14 11.61 -0.52 -11.22
N VAL A 15 10.47 -0.56 -11.92
CA VAL A 15 9.66 0.64 -12.17
C VAL A 15 9.19 1.26 -10.85
N TRP A 16 8.78 0.43 -9.89
CA TRP A 16 8.38 0.88 -8.56
C TRP A 16 9.55 1.47 -7.76
N ARG A 17 10.76 0.91 -7.83
CA ARG A 17 11.93 1.49 -7.12
C ARG A 17 12.36 2.84 -7.67
N GLN A 18 12.18 3.08 -8.96
CA GLN A 18 12.55 4.33 -9.60
C GLN A 18 11.56 5.47 -9.29
N LEU A 19 10.29 5.13 -9.07
CA LEU A 19 9.24 6.09 -8.73
C LEU A 19 9.32 6.59 -7.27
N PHE A 20 9.83 5.77 -6.35
CA PHE A 20 9.85 6.06 -4.90
C PHE A 20 11.27 6.21 -4.35
N ARG A 21 12.04 7.15 -4.90
CA ARG A 21 13.26 7.63 -4.25
C ARG A 21 12.85 8.40 -2.98
N PRO A 22 13.20 7.94 -1.77
CA PRO A 22 12.86 8.67 -0.56
C PRO A 22 13.63 9.99 -0.55
N ARG A 23 12.90 11.11 -0.56
CA ARG A 23 13.48 12.42 -0.24
C ARG A 23 13.76 12.41 1.26
N ILE A 24 14.98 12.04 1.64
CA ILE A 24 15.45 12.14 3.03
C ILE A 24 15.37 13.62 3.41
N GLN A 25 14.33 13.99 4.14
CA GLN A 25 14.19 15.31 4.73
C GLN A 25 14.88 15.23 6.09
N ALA A 26 16.06 15.84 6.19
CA ALA A 26 16.78 15.99 7.44
C ALA A 26 15.98 16.90 8.37
N SER A 27 15.57 16.40 9.53
CA SER A 27 15.00 17.21 10.62
C SER A 27 16.09 17.43 11.69
N PRO A 28 16.23 18.63 12.27
CA PRO A 28 17.21 18.90 13.32
C PRO A 28 16.74 18.38 14.69
N PRO A 29 17.66 18.11 15.65
CA PRO A 29 17.31 17.58 16.95
C PRO A 29 17.00 18.72 17.92
N MET A 30 15.90 18.64 18.66
CA MET A 30 15.65 19.58 19.76
C MET A 30 15.13 18.87 21.01
N SER A 31 15.68 19.34 22.11
CA SER A 31 15.88 18.72 23.42
C SER A 31 14.61 18.51 24.28
N ASP A 32 14.81 17.71 25.33
CA ASP A 32 13.93 17.20 26.40
C ASP A 32 12.87 18.13 27.07
N PRO A 33 11.91 17.55 27.84
CA PRO A 33 10.60 18.10 28.24
C PRO A 33 10.60 18.68 29.68
N PRO A 34 9.53 19.31 30.24
CA PRO A 34 8.36 18.56 30.77
C PRO A 34 7.00 19.32 30.89
N ARG A 35 5.93 18.54 31.15
CA ARG A 35 4.75 18.79 32.02
C ARG A 35 3.36 18.71 31.38
N ARG A 36 2.54 17.89 32.05
CA ARG A 36 1.13 17.55 31.86
C ARG A 36 0.21 18.78 31.77
N LEU A 37 -0.66 18.78 30.76
CA LEU A 37 -2.00 19.38 30.82
C LEU A 37 -3.00 18.39 30.24
N MET A 38 -4.10 18.17 30.97
CA MET A 38 -5.09 17.15 30.73
C MET A 38 -5.99 17.44 29.53
N SER A 39 -6.25 16.39 28.76
CA SER A 39 -7.51 16.05 28.09
C SER A 39 -8.26 17.15 27.35
N THR A 40 -7.85 17.42 26.12
CA THR A 40 -8.68 17.27 24.90
C THR A 40 -7.77 17.53 23.70
N ALA A 41 -6.74 16.68 23.55
CA ALA A 41 -6.13 16.57 22.24
C ALA A 41 -7.17 15.85 21.36
N PRO A 42 -7.59 16.38 20.19
CA PRO A 42 -7.97 15.46 19.13
C PRO A 42 -6.73 14.58 19.01
N ALA A 43 -6.90 13.29 19.31
CA ALA A 43 -5.80 12.34 19.26
C ALA A 43 -5.01 12.68 18.01
N ALA A 44 -3.77 13.13 18.20
CA ALA A 44 -2.83 13.37 17.13
C ALA A 44 -2.74 12.01 16.44
N SER A 45 -3.56 11.87 15.40
CA SER A 45 -3.81 10.62 14.71
C SER A 45 -2.48 10.21 14.14
N SER A 46 -1.85 9.24 14.79
CA SER A 46 -0.52 8.75 14.45
C SER A 46 -0.48 8.39 12.97
N GLY A 47 0.10 9.28 12.15
CA GLY A 47 0.38 9.06 10.73
C GLY A 47 -0.77 8.39 9.97
N ASP A 48 -2.00 8.87 10.12
CA ASP A 48 -3.13 8.30 9.38
C ASP A 48 -3.06 8.75 7.92
N VAL A 49 -2.59 7.86 7.04
CA VAL A 49 -2.66 8.04 5.59
C VAL A 49 -4.10 8.38 5.22
N ASN A 50 -4.29 9.52 4.55
CA ASN A 50 -5.61 10.01 4.19
C ASN A 50 -6.31 9.03 3.24
N TRP A 51 -7.55 8.65 3.56
CA TRP A 51 -8.34 7.74 2.71
C TRP A 51 -8.44 8.22 1.26
N ALA A 52 -8.59 9.53 1.03
CA ALA A 52 -8.63 10.08 -0.33
C ALA A 52 -7.29 9.91 -1.07
N GLU A 53 -6.17 10.02 -0.36
CA GLU A 53 -4.85 9.77 -0.92
C GLU A 53 -4.66 8.29 -1.27
N ILE A 54 -5.11 7.39 -0.40
CA ILE A 54 -5.09 5.95 -0.67
C ILE A 54 -5.90 5.63 -1.92
N GLN A 55 -7.12 6.18 -2.03
CA GLN A 55 -7.95 5.95 -3.21
C GLN A 55 -7.28 6.46 -4.49
N ARG A 56 -6.59 7.61 -4.43
CA ARG A 56 -5.82 8.12 -5.58
C ARG A 56 -4.69 7.16 -5.94
N VAL A 57 -3.88 6.73 -4.98
CA VAL A 57 -2.78 5.79 -5.22
C VAL A 57 -3.31 4.48 -5.80
N VAL A 58 -4.33 3.88 -5.20
CA VAL A 58 -4.91 2.60 -5.67
C VAL A 58 -5.47 2.72 -7.09
N ARG A 59 -6.08 3.86 -7.45
CA ARG A 59 -6.57 4.11 -8.81
C ARG A 59 -5.46 4.26 -9.86
N THR A 60 -4.23 4.57 -9.44
CA THR A 60 -3.08 4.57 -10.36
C THR A 60 -2.52 3.18 -10.60
N TRP A 61 -2.98 2.16 -9.85
CA TRP A 61 -2.49 0.80 -10.02
C TRP A 61 -3.12 0.14 -11.25
N PRO A 62 -2.38 -0.77 -11.92
CA PRO A 62 -2.93 -1.52 -13.04
C PRO A 62 -4.13 -2.35 -12.62
N SER A 63 -5.21 -2.29 -13.39
CA SER A 63 -6.32 -3.23 -13.25
C SER A 63 -5.83 -4.67 -13.41
N GLY A 64 -6.34 -5.58 -12.60
CA GLY A 64 -5.87 -6.97 -12.55
C GLY A 64 -4.56 -7.17 -11.80
N MET A 65 -4.05 -6.15 -11.09
CA MET A 65 -2.89 -6.32 -10.20
C MET A 65 -3.30 -7.08 -8.93
N ALA A 66 -2.58 -8.16 -8.61
CA ALA A 66 -2.78 -8.89 -7.36
C ALA A 66 -2.35 -8.03 -6.16
N ILE A 67 -3.23 -7.94 -5.16
CA ILE A 67 -2.98 -7.15 -3.95
C ILE A 67 -3.14 -7.98 -2.69
N THR A 68 -2.22 -7.76 -1.75
CA THR A 68 -2.25 -8.38 -0.42
C THR A 68 -2.19 -7.32 0.68
N SER A 69 -2.52 -7.73 1.91
CA SER A 69 -2.34 -6.86 3.07
C SER A 69 -0.88 -6.50 3.30
N ASP A 70 0.06 -7.40 3.05
CA ASP A 70 1.50 -7.10 3.16
C ASP A 70 1.94 -6.08 2.09
N HIS A 71 1.38 -6.14 0.89
CA HIS A 71 1.61 -5.11 -0.13
C HIS A 71 1.16 -3.73 0.38
N LEU A 72 -0.05 -3.63 0.92
CA LEU A 72 -0.56 -2.38 1.51
C LEU A 72 0.25 -1.92 2.73
N ALA A 73 0.70 -2.86 3.56
CA ALA A 73 1.55 -2.57 4.72
C ALA A 73 2.86 -1.90 4.30
N MET A 74 3.51 -2.44 3.26
CA MET A 74 4.75 -1.88 2.72
C MET A 74 4.51 -0.53 2.03
N THR A 75 3.44 -0.40 1.22
CA THR A 75 3.18 0.83 0.46
C THR A 75 2.82 2.01 1.34
N PHE A 76 2.03 1.79 2.39
CA PHE A 76 1.51 2.85 3.25
C PHE A 76 2.19 2.91 4.62
N GLY A 77 3.24 2.11 4.84
CA GLY A 77 3.94 2.05 6.14
C GLY A 77 3.03 1.59 7.29
N LEU A 78 2.03 0.77 7.00
CA LEU A 78 1.02 0.34 7.96
C LEU A 78 1.44 -0.97 8.63
N ASN A 79 1.05 -1.14 9.89
CA ASN A 79 1.13 -2.46 10.52
C ASN A 79 0.12 -3.43 9.86
N ARG A 80 0.37 -4.74 9.98
CA ARG A 80 -0.46 -5.79 9.34
C ARG A 80 -1.96 -5.64 9.62
N GLY A 81 -2.32 -5.28 10.86
CA GLY A 81 -3.72 -5.09 11.24
C GLY A 81 -4.40 -3.87 10.60
N LYS A 82 -3.68 -2.74 10.45
CA LYS A 82 -4.18 -1.57 9.71
C LYS A 82 -4.24 -1.86 8.21
N ALA A 83 -3.24 -2.55 7.66
CA ALA A 83 -3.20 -2.92 6.25
C ALA A 83 -4.32 -3.90 5.85
N TRP A 84 -4.65 -4.86 6.72
CA TRP A 84 -5.80 -5.75 6.52
C TRP A 84 -7.13 -5.00 6.53
N ARG A 85 -7.32 -4.09 7.50
CA ARG A 85 -8.51 -3.22 7.53
C ARG A 85 -8.60 -2.34 6.29
N LEU A 86 -7.47 -1.83 5.81
CA LEU A 86 -7.42 -1.05 4.59
C LEU A 86 -7.82 -1.88 3.36
N LEU A 87 -7.33 -3.11 3.26
CA LEU A 87 -7.68 -4.04 2.19
C LEU A 87 -9.19 -4.31 2.14
N LEU A 88 -9.82 -4.55 3.30
CA LEU A 88 -11.26 -4.73 3.40
C LEU A 88 -12.02 -3.46 3.02
N ARG A 89 -11.51 -2.29 3.41
CA ARG A 89 -12.12 -1.00 3.05
C ARG A 89 -12.04 -0.74 1.53
N LEU A 90 -10.96 -1.15 0.87
CA LEU A 90 -10.82 -1.07 -0.59
C LEU A 90 -11.77 -2.04 -1.33
N GLU A 91 -11.98 -3.23 -0.76
CA GLU A 91 -12.95 -4.22 -1.24
C GLU A 91 -14.39 -3.66 -1.16
N GLN A 92 -14.76 -3.07 -0.01
CA GLN A 92 -16.06 -2.40 0.17
C GLN A 92 -16.26 -1.17 -0.73
N ALA A 93 -15.18 -0.45 -1.03
CA ALA A 93 -15.22 0.69 -1.94
C ALA A 93 -15.26 0.29 -3.43
N GLY A 94 -15.19 -1.01 -3.75
CA GLY A 94 -15.21 -1.52 -5.12
C GLY A 94 -13.94 -1.23 -5.93
N LEU A 95 -12.85 -0.81 -5.28
CA LEU A 95 -11.54 -0.60 -5.89
C LEU A 95 -10.74 -1.90 -6.02
N VAL A 96 -11.08 -2.89 -5.21
CA VAL A 96 -10.49 -4.22 -5.21
C VAL A 96 -11.61 -5.23 -5.27
N TYR A 97 -11.48 -6.23 -6.12
CA TYR A 97 -12.38 -7.38 -6.14
C TYR A 97 -11.66 -8.62 -5.63
N ALA A 98 -12.41 -9.52 -5.00
CA ALA A 98 -11.89 -10.79 -4.54
C ALA A 98 -12.37 -11.93 -5.43
N THR A 99 -11.45 -12.80 -5.82
CA THR A 99 -11.77 -14.09 -6.44
C THR A 99 -11.50 -15.19 -5.43
N THR A 100 -12.40 -16.16 -5.40
CA THR A 100 -12.25 -17.36 -4.59
C THR A 100 -11.97 -18.50 -5.54
N GLU A 101 -10.76 -19.07 -5.45
CA GLU A 101 -10.36 -20.24 -6.23
C GLU A 101 -10.45 -21.46 -5.32
N VAL A 102 -11.18 -22.49 -5.77
CA VAL A 102 -11.16 -23.81 -5.13
C VAL A 102 -10.11 -24.63 -5.85
N THR A 103 -9.05 -25.00 -5.12
CA THR A 103 -7.98 -25.85 -5.65
C THR A 103 -8.48 -27.29 -5.82
N SER A 104 -7.77 -28.07 -6.63
CA SER A 104 -8.04 -29.51 -6.83
C SER A 104 -7.96 -30.34 -5.54
N THR A 105 -7.30 -29.82 -4.51
CA THR A 105 -7.22 -30.43 -3.17
C THR A 105 -8.34 -29.98 -2.23
N GLY A 106 -9.32 -29.22 -2.73
CA GLY A 106 -10.43 -28.70 -1.93
C GLY A 106 -10.08 -27.47 -1.08
N GLN A 107 -8.83 -26.96 -1.13
CA GLN A 107 -8.50 -25.72 -0.44
C GLN A 107 -9.12 -24.52 -1.13
N VAL A 108 -9.81 -23.69 -0.35
CA VAL A 108 -10.35 -22.41 -0.79
C VAL A 108 -9.30 -21.33 -0.61
N ARG A 109 -8.87 -20.70 -1.72
CA ARG A 109 -7.91 -19.58 -1.70
C ARG A 109 -8.61 -18.30 -2.15
N LYS A 110 -8.63 -17.30 -1.27
CA LYS A 110 -9.11 -15.96 -1.60
C LYS A 110 -7.95 -15.13 -2.14
N ARG A 111 -8.05 -14.71 -3.39
CA ARG A 111 -7.14 -13.75 -4.04
C ARG A 111 -7.86 -12.44 -4.24
N ARG A 112 -7.11 -11.34 -4.25
CA ARG A 112 -7.65 -9.99 -4.39
C ARG A 112 -6.90 -9.24 -5.47
N TRP A 113 -7.65 -8.47 -6.23
CA TRP A 113 -7.19 -7.84 -7.47
C TRP A 113 -7.70 -6.41 -7.55
N VAL A 114 -6.88 -5.50 -8.05
CA VAL A 114 -7.28 -4.12 -8.34
C VAL A 114 -8.27 -4.12 -9.50
N ARG A 115 -9.33 -3.32 -9.39
CA ARG A 115 -10.34 -3.16 -10.44
C ARG A 115 -9.88 -2.25 -11.56
#